data_AF-A0AAD2BM96-F1
#
_entry.id   AF-A0AAD2BM96-F1
#
_cell.length_a   1.000
_cell.length_b   1.000
_cell.length_c   1.000
_cell.angle_alpha   90.00
_cell.angle_beta   90.00
_cell.angle_gamma   90.00
#
_symmetry.space_group_name_H-M   'P 1'
#
loop_
_entity.id
_entity.type
_entity.pdbx_description
1 polymer ?
#
loop_
_entity_poly.entity_id
_entity_poly.type
_entity_poly.pdbx_seq_one_letter_code
_entity_poly.pdbx_strand_id
1 'polypeptide(L)'
;MSWQAPRTQEARHRGVLRKGLRLAGHVGAVGMVLAASWAIAADAPAPTSKPTPVQGAVLVPPVGMTGASGVVAVPPRGDMPPRLQMSGPAVTANKAANGGVLSLPVVAPATPAAAPGAVEFVTHGRFRDVPVYKPKGEIRSVVLMLSGDLGWTPAASRMAESLAQQGALVAGLSTPALFASLEADPGDCAFPDGDLENFSRFLQAYEKVPGYYPPILVGDNEGGALAYAMIAQARPNIFAGAMSMEFCPVLELRKPLCKGEGVHFSRRMSESRTTAKRVKPPENAGVVLLPATKLSAPWVALQSAMPTSFARRSGPLCDARATQAFIDTISGAQSVALPAMATGANAPPVTASEPFKTAFAKLVAQRKPPPPPPPAAVSDLPIIEVPAQPGSSSELFAVLLSGDGGWAGLDKEVAAALSKSGVPVVGIDSLRYFWTPRTPASAAADMDRLVRFYASRWKKQKALLIGYSQGADVLPFIVNRLPAASREHVALAVMMGLGKRADFEFHMTNWVSSSASGLLILPEVQKLPAGLGMCIYGKEEKDTNCPGLDPKQVQLVKLPGGHHFDGDYAKLARISLEGARAPGNASR
;
A
#
# COMPACT_ATOMS: atom_id res chain seq x y z
N MET A 1 -31.25 -6.04 42.17
CA MET A 1 -30.44 -5.28 43.15
C MET A 1 -29.18 -4.79 42.45
N SER A 2 -29.00 -3.47 42.51
CA SER A 2 -27.84 -2.61 42.18
C SER A 2 -26.74 -3.06 41.21
N TRP A 3 -26.68 -2.29 40.12
CA TRP A 3 -25.51 -1.96 39.30
C TRP A 3 -24.33 -1.39 40.10
N GLN A 4 -23.10 -1.59 39.59
CA GLN A 4 -22.02 -0.59 39.72
C GLN A 4 -20.95 -0.77 38.63
N ALA A 5 -20.79 0.26 37.79
CA ALA A 5 -19.67 0.50 36.90
C ALA A 5 -18.58 1.32 37.63
N PRO A 6 -17.29 1.22 37.28
CA PRO A 6 -16.29 2.19 37.71
C PRO A 6 -16.17 3.36 36.74
N ARG A 7 -15.98 4.53 37.34
CA ARG A 7 -15.99 5.89 36.79
C ARG A 7 -14.73 6.25 36.00
N THR A 8 -14.92 7.11 35.01
CA THR A 8 -13.90 7.91 34.33
C THR A 8 -13.30 8.96 35.28
N GLN A 9 -12.02 9.30 35.08
CA GLN A 9 -11.37 10.43 35.75
C GLN A 9 -10.79 11.39 34.70
N GLU A 10 -11.37 12.59 34.63
CA GLU A 10 -10.90 13.71 33.84
C GLU A 10 -9.80 14.53 34.54
N ALA A 11 -9.02 15.17 33.67
CA ALA A 11 -7.98 16.17 33.80
C ALA A 11 -7.94 17.08 35.06
N ARG A 12 -6.70 17.44 35.44
CA ARG A 12 -6.39 18.75 36.03
C ARG A 12 -5.13 19.36 35.37
N HIS A 13 -5.37 20.41 34.58
CA HIS A 13 -4.39 21.44 34.26
C HIS A 13 -4.09 22.30 35.49
N ARG A 14 -2.80 22.57 35.76
CA ARG A 14 -2.33 23.79 36.45
C ARG A 14 -0.97 24.18 35.88
N GLY A 15 -0.89 25.36 35.27
CA GLY A 15 0.36 26.03 34.94
C GLY A 15 0.82 26.94 36.08
N VAL A 16 2.12 27.15 36.21
CA VAL A 16 2.72 28.31 36.89
C VAL A 16 4.01 28.71 36.15
N LEU A 17 4.08 30.00 35.84
CA LEU A 17 5.20 30.75 35.26
C LEU A 17 6.31 31.05 36.30
N ARG A 18 7.52 31.32 35.77
CA ARG A 18 8.40 32.51 35.99
C ARG A 18 9.82 32.31 36.57
N LYS A 19 10.74 33.02 35.89
CA LYS A 19 12.05 33.60 36.27
C LYS A 19 13.20 32.60 36.43
N GLY A 20 14.39 32.76 35.83
CA GLY A 20 15.06 33.91 35.24
C GLY A 20 16.36 34.18 36.02
N LEU A 21 17.53 33.96 35.43
CA LEU A 21 18.78 34.64 35.83
C LEU A 21 19.85 34.56 34.72
N ARG A 22 20.38 35.73 34.36
CA ARG A 22 21.57 35.98 33.53
C ARG A 22 22.81 36.06 34.44
N LEU A 23 23.99 35.73 33.91
CA LEU A 23 25.29 36.43 34.10
C LEU A 23 26.27 35.75 33.12
N ALA A 24 26.76 36.43 32.06
CA ALA A 24 28.03 37.19 31.99
C ALA A 24 29.24 36.34 32.45
N GLY A 25 30.34 36.16 31.74
CA GLY A 25 30.89 36.63 30.46
C GLY A 25 32.37 36.19 30.47
N HIS A 26 33.07 36.14 29.34
CA HIS A 26 34.49 36.51 29.21
C HIS A 26 34.97 36.36 27.78
N VAL A 27 35.64 37.43 27.36
CA VAL A 27 36.34 37.67 26.10
C VAL A 27 37.74 37.09 26.23
N GLY A 28 38.27 36.49 25.16
CA GLY A 28 39.67 36.08 25.08
C GLY A 28 40.05 35.84 23.63
N ALA A 29 40.91 36.70 23.12
CA ALA A 29 41.21 36.92 21.72
C ALA A 29 42.46 36.15 21.23
N VAL A 30 42.50 35.92 19.91
CA VAL A 30 43.67 35.99 19.00
C VAL A 30 44.81 34.97 19.18
N GLY A 31 45.20 34.39 18.03
CA GLY A 31 46.47 33.66 17.88
C GLY A 31 46.62 33.03 16.50
N MET A 32 46.84 33.86 15.48
CA MET A 32 47.19 33.48 14.11
C MET A 32 48.72 33.52 13.98
N VAL A 33 49.38 32.42 13.60
CA VAL A 33 50.76 32.46 13.05
C VAL A 33 50.88 31.43 11.92
N LEU A 34 51.19 31.97 10.75
CA LEU A 34 51.63 31.34 9.50
C LEU A 34 53.16 31.14 9.51
N ALA A 35 53.62 30.39 8.50
CA ALA A 35 54.99 30.25 7.97
C ALA A 35 55.73 28.97 8.38
N ALA A 36 56.54 28.32 7.54
CA ALA A 36 56.72 28.40 6.10
C ALA A 36 57.50 27.15 5.64
N SER A 37 57.23 26.80 4.38
CA SER A 37 57.95 26.00 3.39
C SER A 37 59.43 25.68 3.60
N TRP A 38 59.82 24.48 3.16
CA TRP A 38 61.05 24.25 2.39
C TRP A 38 60.71 23.49 1.11
N ALA A 39 61.16 24.03 -0.02
CA ALA A 39 61.08 23.50 -1.37
C ALA A 39 62.49 23.48 -1.97
N ILE A 40 62.83 22.42 -2.72
CA ILE A 40 63.90 22.36 -3.74
C ILE A 40 63.39 21.30 -4.75
N ALA A 41 62.83 21.62 -5.94
CA ALA A 41 63.44 21.99 -7.24
C ALA A 41 64.51 20.97 -7.72
N ALA A 42 64.64 20.50 -8.96
CA ALA A 42 64.15 20.79 -10.31
C ALA A 42 64.14 19.43 -11.09
N ASP A 43 63.66 19.22 -12.31
CA ASP A 43 63.75 19.99 -13.54
C ASP A 43 62.74 19.45 -14.58
N ALA A 44 62.29 20.30 -15.50
CA ALA A 44 61.40 19.97 -16.61
C ALA A 44 62.17 19.90 -17.95
N PRO A 45 61.62 19.17 -18.94
CA PRO A 45 61.41 19.79 -20.25
C PRO A 45 59.98 19.56 -20.79
N ALA A 46 59.51 20.52 -21.58
CA ALA A 46 58.18 20.58 -22.21
C ALA A 46 58.14 19.86 -23.59
N PRO A 47 57.04 19.92 -24.36
CA PRO A 47 55.80 19.17 -24.16
C PRO A 47 55.41 18.35 -25.42
N THR A 48 54.83 17.15 -25.28
CA THR A 48 54.24 16.43 -26.42
C THR A 48 52.92 15.72 -26.05
N SER A 49 51.89 16.06 -26.84
CA SER A 49 50.64 15.33 -27.17
C SER A 49 50.01 14.38 -26.13
N LYS A 50 48.80 14.75 -25.68
CA LYS A 50 47.86 13.91 -24.92
C LYS A 50 47.52 12.60 -25.66
N PRO A 51 47.51 11.43 -24.99
CA PRO A 51 46.98 10.21 -25.56
C PRO A 51 45.44 10.17 -25.49
N THR A 52 44.84 9.87 -26.63
CA THR A 52 43.42 9.62 -26.86
C THR A 52 42.95 8.38 -26.09
N PRO A 53 41.81 8.41 -25.37
CA PRO A 53 41.24 7.20 -24.79
C PRO A 53 40.69 6.29 -25.89
N VAL A 54 41.14 5.04 -25.86
CA VAL A 54 40.70 3.93 -26.70
C VAL A 54 39.19 3.71 -26.50
N GLN A 55 38.42 3.89 -27.57
CA GLN A 55 37.02 3.46 -27.64
C GLN A 55 36.99 1.93 -27.70
N GLY A 56 36.65 1.30 -26.57
CA GLY A 56 36.24 -0.10 -26.55
C GLY A 56 34.92 -0.28 -27.32
N ALA A 57 34.88 -1.31 -28.14
CA ALA A 57 33.75 -1.65 -29.01
C ALA A 57 32.46 -1.83 -28.20
N VAL A 58 31.42 -1.07 -28.56
CA VAL A 58 30.05 -1.35 -28.14
C VAL A 58 29.54 -2.53 -28.95
N LEU A 59 29.24 -3.63 -28.26
CA LEU A 59 28.50 -4.77 -28.79
C LEU A 59 27.09 -4.33 -29.18
N VAL A 60 26.82 -4.28 -30.47
CA VAL A 60 25.46 -4.16 -31.03
C VAL A 60 24.86 -5.58 -31.10
N PRO A 61 23.68 -5.85 -30.52
CA PRO A 61 23.02 -7.14 -30.69
C PRO A 61 22.51 -7.27 -32.14
N PRO A 62 22.64 -8.44 -32.79
CA PRO A 62 22.12 -8.64 -34.13
C PRO A 62 20.65 -9.03 -34.04
N VAL A 63 19.75 -8.22 -34.59
CA VAL A 63 18.47 -8.74 -35.11
C VAL A 63 18.19 -8.11 -36.47
N GLY A 64 17.88 -8.99 -37.42
CA GLY A 64 17.79 -8.78 -38.84
C GLY A 64 16.85 -7.67 -39.32
N MET A 65 17.37 -6.99 -40.33
CA MET A 65 16.69 -6.51 -41.54
C MET A 65 15.96 -5.15 -41.52
N THR A 66 16.75 -4.17 -41.97
CA THR A 66 16.45 -3.12 -42.96
C THR A 66 15.47 -2.01 -42.57
N GLY A 67 16.05 -0.87 -42.17
CA GLY A 67 15.39 0.44 -42.18
C GLY A 67 16.05 1.40 -41.20
N ALA A 68 16.93 2.27 -41.69
CA ALA A 68 17.74 3.21 -40.91
C ALA A 68 16.90 4.01 -39.89
N SER A 69 17.03 3.71 -38.60
CA SER A 69 16.57 4.60 -37.54
C SER A 69 17.51 5.79 -37.47
N GLY A 70 17.30 6.78 -38.34
CA GLY A 70 18.02 8.06 -38.38
C GLY A 70 17.74 8.95 -37.17
N VAL A 71 17.60 8.38 -35.98
CA VAL A 71 17.33 9.06 -34.71
C VAL A 71 18.61 9.07 -33.89
N VAL A 72 19.14 10.25 -33.63
CA VAL A 72 20.36 10.43 -32.85
C VAL A 72 20.03 11.25 -31.60
N ALA A 73 20.55 10.84 -30.46
CA ALA A 73 20.46 11.62 -29.22
C ALA A 73 21.46 12.78 -29.29
N VAL A 74 20.97 14.01 -29.13
CA VAL A 74 21.82 15.19 -29.04
C VAL A 74 22.17 15.41 -27.57
N PRO A 75 23.47 15.46 -27.19
CA PRO A 75 23.86 15.70 -25.81
C PRO A 75 23.38 17.09 -25.33
N PRO A 76 23.04 17.22 -24.04
CA PRO A 76 22.50 18.47 -23.50
C PRO A 76 23.54 19.60 -23.55
N ARG A 77 23.09 20.82 -23.88
CA ARG A 77 23.85 22.06 -23.68
C ARG A 77 23.22 22.84 -22.53
N GLY A 78 23.93 22.97 -21.41
CA GLY A 78 23.42 23.61 -20.19
C GLY A 78 22.30 22.80 -19.52
N ASP A 79 21.40 23.48 -18.80
CA ASP A 79 20.33 22.86 -17.99
C ASP A 79 19.12 22.31 -18.80
N MET A 80 19.28 22.13 -20.11
CA MET A 80 18.22 21.60 -20.98
C MET A 80 18.30 20.07 -21.07
N PRO A 81 17.16 19.35 -21.02
CA PRO A 81 17.15 17.89 -21.16
C PRO A 81 17.61 17.46 -22.57
N PRO A 82 18.21 16.27 -22.71
CA PRO A 82 18.63 15.74 -24.01
C PRO A 82 17.43 15.64 -24.97
N ARG A 83 17.66 15.98 -26.24
CA ARG A 83 16.65 15.93 -27.30
C ARG A 83 17.02 14.86 -28.33
N LEU A 84 16.03 14.13 -28.81
CA LEU A 84 16.18 13.22 -29.95
C LEU A 84 15.99 14.02 -31.24
N GLN A 85 16.89 13.84 -32.20
CA GLN A 85 16.81 14.46 -33.51
C GLN A 85 16.69 13.39 -34.59
N MET A 86 15.63 13.46 -35.40
CA MET A 86 15.46 12.61 -36.57
C MET A 86 16.10 13.26 -37.80
N SER A 87 16.79 12.48 -38.63
CA SER A 87 17.28 12.92 -39.92
C SER A 87 16.11 13.18 -40.88
N GLY A 88 16.27 14.11 -41.82
CA GLY A 88 15.26 14.42 -42.85
C GLY A 88 14.71 13.19 -43.58
N PRO A 89 15.55 12.23 -44.01
CA PRO A 89 15.08 10.99 -44.62
C PRO A 89 14.20 10.13 -43.69
N ALA A 90 14.51 10.09 -42.39
CA ALA A 90 13.74 9.32 -41.40
C ALA A 90 12.36 9.96 -41.13
N VAL A 91 12.26 11.28 -41.19
CA VAL A 91 10.98 12.01 -41.08
C VAL A 91 10.09 11.71 -42.29
N THR A 92 10.66 11.72 -43.49
CA THR A 92 9.92 11.44 -44.73
C THR A 92 9.42 9.99 -44.77
N ALA A 93 10.24 9.02 -44.35
CA ALA A 93 9.85 7.61 -44.28
C ALA A 93 8.74 7.36 -43.23
N ASN A 94 8.84 7.99 -42.06
CA ASN A 94 7.83 7.88 -41.00
C ASN A 94 6.47 8.44 -41.44
N LYS A 95 6.45 9.62 -42.08
CA LYS A 95 5.23 10.17 -42.68
C LYS A 95 4.64 9.29 -43.77
N ALA A 96 5.47 8.70 -44.63
CA ALA A 96 5.02 7.81 -45.69
C ALA A 96 4.37 6.53 -45.13
N ALA A 97 4.96 5.95 -44.07
CA ALA A 97 4.43 4.75 -43.43
C ALA A 97 3.14 5.01 -42.61
N ASN A 98 2.95 6.23 -42.10
CA ASN A 98 1.85 6.59 -41.21
C ASN A 98 0.84 7.57 -41.83
N GLY A 99 0.60 7.48 -43.14
CA GLY A 99 -0.48 8.23 -43.81
C GLY A 99 -0.34 9.75 -43.72
N GLY A 100 0.89 10.27 -43.74
CA GLY A 100 1.21 11.70 -43.67
C GLY A 100 1.36 12.26 -42.26
N VAL A 101 1.06 11.47 -41.22
CA VAL A 101 1.18 11.86 -39.81
C VAL A 101 2.55 11.44 -39.26
N LEU A 102 3.19 12.35 -38.53
CA LEU A 102 4.51 12.10 -37.95
C LEU A 102 4.31 11.45 -36.56
N SER A 103 4.40 10.12 -36.52
CA SER A 103 4.22 9.35 -35.28
C SER A 103 5.55 9.22 -34.54
N LEU A 104 5.62 9.62 -33.27
CA LEU A 104 6.82 9.35 -32.47
C LEU A 104 6.90 7.84 -32.17
N PRO A 105 8.05 7.17 -32.37
CA PRO A 105 8.20 5.79 -31.95
C PRO A 105 8.03 5.74 -30.43
N VAL A 106 7.15 4.85 -29.95
CA VAL A 106 7.04 4.54 -28.52
C VAL A 106 8.34 3.84 -28.13
N VAL A 107 9.23 4.59 -27.49
CA VAL A 107 10.41 4.03 -26.82
C VAL A 107 9.87 3.29 -25.60
N ALA A 108 10.06 1.97 -25.53
CA ALA A 108 9.80 1.22 -24.31
C ALA A 108 10.50 1.94 -23.14
N PRO A 109 9.86 2.13 -21.98
CA PRO A 109 10.51 2.80 -20.87
C PRO A 109 11.82 2.06 -20.58
N ALA A 110 12.94 2.79 -20.62
CA ALA A 110 14.23 2.22 -20.26
C ALA A 110 14.06 1.61 -18.86
N THR A 111 14.27 0.29 -18.72
CA THR A 111 14.45 -0.32 -17.40
C THR A 111 15.45 0.54 -16.64
N PRO A 112 15.08 1.13 -15.48
CA PRO A 112 16.03 1.85 -14.65
C PRO A 112 17.25 0.95 -14.47
N ALA A 113 18.45 1.47 -14.67
CA ALA A 113 19.69 0.69 -14.57
C ALA A 113 19.81 -0.07 -13.22
N ALA A 114 19.06 0.36 -12.20
CA ALA A 114 18.97 -0.23 -10.88
C ALA A 114 18.01 -1.43 -10.76
N ALA A 115 17.19 -1.75 -11.78
CA ALA A 115 16.15 -2.77 -11.73
C ALA A 115 16.25 -3.82 -12.87
N PRO A 116 17.39 -4.51 -13.05
CA PRO A 116 17.47 -5.62 -13.99
C PRO A 116 16.44 -6.71 -13.66
N GLY A 117 15.99 -7.43 -14.68
CA GLY A 117 15.04 -8.55 -14.57
C GLY A 117 13.59 -8.18 -14.27
N ALA A 118 13.30 -6.90 -13.99
CA ALA A 118 11.93 -6.43 -13.89
C ALA A 118 11.25 -6.52 -15.26
N VAL A 119 10.04 -7.07 -15.28
CA VAL A 119 9.28 -7.21 -16.53
C VAL A 119 8.45 -5.97 -16.83
N GLU A 120 8.13 -5.19 -15.81
CA GLU A 120 7.42 -3.90 -15.93
C GLU A 120 7.60 -3.03 -14.68
N PHE A 121 7.07 -1.81 -14.76
CA PHE A 121 7.05 -0.82 -13.68
C PHE A 121 5.62 -0.37 -13.41
N VAL A 122 5.22 -0.44 -12.15
CA VAL A 122 3.85 -0.14 -11.72
C VAL A 122 3.84 1.07 -10.79
N THR A 123 2.88 1.98 -11.01
CA THR A 123 2.67 3.16 -10.17
C THR A 123 1.27 3.12 -9.59
N HIS A 124 1.16 3.23 -8.26
CA HIS A 124 -0.13 3.35 -7.57
C HIS A 124 0.03 3.96 -6.17
N GLY A 125 -0.89 4.87 -5.81
CA GLY A 125 -0.84 5.61 -4.55
C GLY A 125 0.48 6.37 -4.39
N ARG A 126 1.15 6.17 -3.26
CA ARG A 126 2.47 6.77 -2.98
C ARG A 126 3.64 6.07 -3.68
N PHE A 127 3.41 4.89 -4.26
CA PHE A 127 4.46 4.11 -4.87
C PHE A 127 4.57 4.44 -6.36
N ARG A 128 5.76 4.87 -6.77
CA ARG A 128 6.07 5.31 -8.14
C ARG A 128 7.10 4.37 -8.74
N ASP A 129 6.91 4.01 -10.01
CA ASP A 129 7.84 3.22 -10.82
C ASP A 129 8.37 1.97 -10.08
N VAL A 130 7.45 1.20 -9.50
CA VAL A 130 7.77 -0.02 -8.74
C VAL A 130 8.12 -1.15 -9.71
N PRO A 131 9.36 -1.68 -9.71
CA PRO A 131 9.71 -2.84 -10.52
C PRO A 131 8.93 -4.08 -10.09
N VAL A 132 8.34 -4.76 -11.07
CA VAL A 132 7.59 -6.01 -10.86
C VAL A 132 8.35 -7.18 -11.47
N TYR A 133 8.44 -8.27 -10.72
CA TYR A 133 9.05 -9.55 -11.13
C TYR A 133 8.00 -10.64 -11.07
N LYS A 134 7.88 -11.42 -12.15
CA LYS A 134 6.84 -12.45 -12.29
C LYS A 134 7.44 -13.85 -12.31
N PRO A 135 6.76 -14.85 -11.71
CA PRO A 135 7.15 -16.23 -11.87
C PRO A 135 6.90 -16.69 -13.31
N LYS A 136 7.63 -17.71 -13.78
CA LYS A 136 7.40 -18.31 -15.10
C LYS A 136 6.10 -19.12 -15.17
N GLY A 137 5.56 -19.54 -14.01
CA GLY A 137 4.35 -20.36 -13.90
C GLY A 137 3.28 -19.66 -13.06
N GLU A 138 2.39 -20.46 -12.46
CA GLU A 138 1.33 -19.93 -11.59
C GLU A 138 1.90 -19.10 -10.42
N ILE A 139 1.22 -18.00 -10.11
CA ILE A 139 1.53 -17.17 -8.95
C ILE A 139 1.10 -17.93 -7.69
N ARG A 140 2.08 -18.41 -6.93
CA ARG A 140 1.86 -19.17 -5.69
C ARG A 140 1.85 -18.27 -4.45
N SER A 141 2.42 -17.07 -4.54
CA SER A 141 2.45 -16.10 -3.45
C SER A 141 2.68 -14.70 -3.99
N VAL A 142 2.40 -13.68 -3.19
CA VAL A 142 2.71 -12.29 -3.51
C VAL A 142 3.68 -11.75 -2.47
N VAL A 143 4.74 -11.09 -2.92
CA VAL A 143 5.77 -10.51 -2.07
C VAL A 143 5.87 -9.01 -2.32
N LEU A 144 5.81 -8.23 -1.25
CA LEU A 144 6.28 -6.85 -1.26
C LEU A 144 7.69 -6.86 -0.68
N MET A 145 8.67 -6.64 -1.55
CA MET A 145 10.07 -6.68 -1.15
C MET A 145 10.54 -5.27 -0.79
N LEU A 146 10.87 -5.05 0.49
CA LEU A 146 11.36 -3.79 1.03
C LEU A 146 12.90 -3.79 0.96
N SER A 147 13.48 -2.84 0.22
CA SER A 147 14.93 -2.73 0.09
C SER A 147 15.61 -2.34 1.42
N GLY A 148 16.93 -2.49 1.48
CA GLY A 148 17.74 -1.86 2.52
C GLY A 148 17.84 -0.34 2.40
N ASP A 149 18.75 0.22 3.19
CA ASP A 149 19.04 1.65 3.36
C ASP A 149 19.56 2.34 2.08
N LEU A 150 20.13 1.56 1.16
CA LEU A 150 20.65 2.07 -0.13
C LEU A 150 19.56 2.17 -1.22
N GLY A 151 18.31 1.82 -0.91
CA GLY A 151 17.22 1.81 -1.88
C GLY A 151 17.27 0.61 -2.82
N TRP A 152 16.55 0.71 -3.95
CA TRP A 152 16.49 -0.37 -4.93
C TRP A 152 17.80 -0.45 -5.72
N THR A 153 18.52 -1.57 -5.58
CA THR A 153 19.83 -1.79 -6.20
C THR A 153 19.82 -3.06 -7.06
N PRO A 154 20.82 -3.28 -7.94
CA PRO A 154 20.94 -4.55 -8.67
C PRO A 154 21.02 -5.79 -7.76
N ALA A 155 21.50 -5.65 -6.51
CA ALA A 155 21.47 -6.75 -5.54
C ALA A 155 20.03 -7.04 -5.06
N ALA A 156 19.22 -6.00 -4.81
CA ALA A 156 17.81 -6.15 -4.50
C ALA A 156 17.03 -6.79 -5.67
N SER A 157 17.34 -6.41 -6.91
CA SER A 157 16.78 -7.06 -8.09
C SER A 157 17.06 -8.56 -8.17
N ARG A 158 18.31 -8.99 -7.94
CA ARG A 158 18.64 -10.42 -7.90
C ARG A 158 17.87 -11.15 -6.79
N MET A 159 17.67 -10.51 -5.64
CA MET A 159 16.84 -11.07 -4.57
C MET A 159 15.38 -11.26 -5.00
N ALA A 160 14.80 -10.26 -5.67
CA ALA A 160 13.44 -10.30 -6.20
C ALA A 160 13.28 -11.35 -7.32
N GLU A 161 14.24 -11.46 -8.23
CA GLU A 161 14.28 -12.51 -9.26
C GLU A 161 14.29 -13.91 -8.64
N SER A 162 15.09 -14.12 -7.60
CA SER A 162 15.15 -15.41 -6.90
C SER A 162 13.83 -15.75 -6.18
N LEU A 163 13.13 -14.75 -5.63
CA LEU A 163 11.78 -14.93 -5.09
C LEU A 163 10.76 -15.26 -6.20
N ALA A 164 10.87 -14.61 -7.36
CA ALA A 164 10.04 -14.91 -8.51
C ALA A 164 10.26 -16.33 -9.05
N GLN A 165 11.51 -16.81 -9.06
CA GLN A 165 11.84 -18.20 -9.37
C GLN A 165 11.23 -19.20 -8.38
N GLN A 166 10.98 -18.77 -7.13
CA GLN A 166 10.28 -19.54 -6.12
C GLN A 166 8.74 -19.49 -6.28
N GLY A 167 8.22 -18.84 -7.32
CA GLY A 167 6.79 -18.79 -7.64
C GLY A 167 6.05 -17.58 -7.08
N ALA A 168 6.78 -16.55 -6.63
CA ALA A 168 6.17 -15.32 -6.13
C ALA A 168 5.98 -14.27 -7.24
N LEU A 169 4.86 -13.56 -7.22
CA LEU A 169 4.77 -12.23 -7.83
C LEU A 169 5.43 -11.23 -6.88
N VAL A 170 6.47 -10.53 -7.31
CA VAL A 170 7.27 -9.65 -6.43
C VAL A 170 7.19 -8.21 -6.91
N ALA A 171 6.88 -7.30 -5.99
CA ALA A 171 7.04 -5.86 -6.19
C ALA A 171 8.21 -5.34 -5.37
N GLY A 172 9.12 -4.62 -6.03
CA GLY A 172 10.32 -4.08 -5.43
C GLY A 172 10.17 -2.66 -4.91
N LEU A 173 10.08 -2.50 -3.59
CA LEU A 173 9.81 -1.23 -2.94
C LEU A 173 11.09 -0.66 -2.33
N SER A 174 11.43 0.57 -2.71
CA SER A 174 12.57 1.29 -2.13
C SER A 174 12.20 1.87 -0.77
N THR A 175 12.81 1.37 0.31
CA THR A 175 12.56 1.83 1.68
C THR A 175 12.89 3.32 1.87
N PRO A 176 14.04 3.84 1.38
CA PRO A 176 14.33 5.27 1.45
C PRO A 176 13.33 6.15 0.69
N ALA A 177 12.85 5.69 -0.48
CA ALA A 177 11.85 6.44 -1.25
C ALA A 177 10.50 6.47 -0.53
N LEU A 178 10.09 5.35 0.07
CA LEU A 178 8.90 5.28 0.90
C LEU A 178 9.01 6.21 2.11
N PHE A 179 10.15 6.22 2.79
CA PHE A 179 10.37 7.12 3.94
C PHE A 179 10.34 8.58 3.52
N ALA A 180 11.00 8.95 2.42
CA ALA A 180 10.92 10.32 1.90
C ALA A 180 9.47 10.74 1.61
N SER A 181 8.66 9.84 1.03
CA SER A 181 7.24 10.09 0.80
C SER A 181 6.44 10.21 2.10
N LEU A 182 6.72 9.40 3.11
CA LEU A 182 6.04 9.45 4.43
C LEU A 182 6.39 10.72 5.21
N GLU A 183 7.64 11.19 5.13
CA GLU A 183 8.09 12.43 5.77
C GLU A 183 7.46 13.67 5.13
N ALA A 184 7.25 13.65 3.80
CA ALA A 184 6.62 14.74 3.07
C ALA A 184 5.11 14.89 3.34
N ASP A 185 4.46 13.83 3.85
CA ASP A 185 3.06 13.86 4.24
C ASP A 185 2.85 14.84 5.42
N PRO A 186 1.82 15.69 5.45
CA PRO A 186 1.58 16.59 6.59
C PRO A 186 1.06 15.87 7.86
N GLY A 187 0.67 14.60 7.79
CA GLY A 187 0.15 13.87 8.95
C GLY A 187 1.16 13.70 10.10
N ASP A 188 0.66 13.71 11.34
CA ASP A 188 1.46 13.65 12.58
C ASP A 188 2.20 12.32 12.78
N CYS A 189 1.75 11.25 12.12
CA CYS A 189 2.33 9.92 12.19
C CYS A 189 2.23 9.19 10.85
N ALA A 190 3.03 8.13 10.68
CA ALA A 190 3.09 7.31 9.48
C ALA A 190 2.26 6.02 9.61
N PHE A 191 1.41 5.73 8.63
CA PHE A 191 0.58 4.52 8.56
C PHE A 191 0.82 3.69 7.27
N PRO A 192 2.06 3.21 7.04
CA PRO A 192 2.45 2.57 5.78
C PRO A 192 1.85 1.18 5.54
N ASP A 193 1.31 0.49 6.55
CA ASP A 193 0.69 -0.83 6.39
C ASP A 193 -0.55 -0.78 5.49
N GLY A 194 -1.40 0.24 5.65
CA GLY A 194 -2.55 0.48 4.78
C GLY A 194 -2.15 0.77 3.33
N ASP A 195 -1.10 1.57 3.13
CA ASP A 195 -0.57 1.86 1.80
C ASP A 195 -0.01 0.61 1.11
N LEU A 196 0.72 -0.23 1.84
CA LEU A 196 1.27 -1.49 1.34
C LEU A 196 0.15 -2.48 0.97
N GLU A 197 -0.89 -2.60 1.81
CA GLU A 197 -2.05 -3.45 1.49
C GLU A 197 -2.73 -2.95 0.21
N ASN A 198 -3.02 -1.65 0.12
CA ASN A 198 -3.68 -1.02 -1.02
C ASN A 198 -2.87 -1.24 -2.31
N PHE A 199 -1.56 -0.99 -2.28
CA PHE A 199 -0.68 -1.26 -3.41
C PHE A 199 -0.69 -2.74 -3.82
N SER A 200 -0.65 -3.67 -2.85
CA SER A 200 -0.71 -5.10 -3.15
C SER A 200 -2.04 -5.51 -3.81
N ARG A 201 -3.16 -4.95 -3.35
CA ARG A 201 -4.49 -5.18 -3.96
C ARG A 201 -4.52 -4.71 -5.39
N PHE A 202 -4.07 -3.47 -5.62
CA PHE A 202 -3.96 -2.89 -6.94
C PHE A 202 -3.11 -3.77 -7.86
N LEU A 203 -1.90 -4.13 -7.43
CA LEU A 203 -1.00 -4.96 -8.23
C LEU A 203 -1.63 -6.30 -8.60
N GLN A 204 -2.29 -6.96 -7.64
CA GLN A 204 -2.93 -8.25 -7.91
C GLN A 204 -4.15 -8.15 -8.83
N ALA A 205 -4.86 -7.03 -8.80
CA ALA A 205 -5.93 -6.75 -9.76
C ALA A 205 -5.35 -6.47 -11.16
N TYR A 206 -4.32 -5.63 -11.23
CA TYR A 206 -3.58 -5.29 -12.44
C TYR A 206 -3.01 -6.54 -13.13
N GLU A 207 -2.41 -7.44 -12.35
CA GLU A 207 -1.85 -8.71 -12.80
C GLU A 207 -2.90 -9.81 -13.03
N LYS A 208 -4.19 -9.50 -12.82
CA LYS A 208 -5.31 -10.44 -12.98
C LYS A 208 -5.14 -11.72 -12.16
N VAL A 209 -4.49 -11.63 -11.01
CA VAL A 209 -4.34 -12.74 -10.07
C VAL A 209 -5.75 -13.22 -9.66
N PRO A 210 -6.12 -14.51 -9.79
CA PRO A 210 -7.52 -14.95 -9.67
C PRO A 210 -8.24 -14.62 -8.35
N GLY A 211 -7.48 -14.37 -7.29
CA GLY A 211 -7.99 -13.92 -6.00
C GLY A 211 -7.00 -13.01 -5.31
N TYR A 212 -7.29 -12.64 -4.07
CA TYR A 212 -6.37 -11.84 -3.24
C TYR A 212 -5.54 -12.73 -2.31
N TYR A 213 -4.24 -12.73 -2.53
CA TYR A 213 -3.25 -13.33 -1.65
C TYR A 213 -2.69 -12.24 -0.74
N PRO A 214 -2.93 -12.28 0.59
CA PRO A 214 -2.26 -11.36 1.51
C PRO A 214 -0.75 -11.43 1.28
N PRO A 215 -0.06 -10.30 1.07
CA PRO A 215 1.34 -10.32 0.69
C PRO A 215 2.21 -10.79 1.86
N ILE A 216 3.32 -11.45 1.53
CA ILE A 216 4.44 -11.66 2.46
C ILE A 216 5.36 -10.46 2.32
N LEU A 217 5.72 -9.84 3.44
CA LEU A 217 6.73 -8.77 3.45
C LEU A 217 8.11 -9.41 3.53
N VAL A 218 9.00 -9.09 2.59
CA VAL A 218 10.39 -9.52 2.65
C VAL A 218 11.27 -8.29 2.67
N GLY A 219 12.02 -8.10 3.74
CA GLY A 219 12.82 -6.89 3.92
C GLY A 219 14.30 -7.19 4.08
N ASP A 220 15.13 -6.40 3.41
CA ASP A 220 16.59 -6.40 3.59
C ASP A 220 17.01 -5.28 4.54
N ASN A 221 17.87 -5.57 5.54
CA ASN A 221 18.40 -4.59 6.51
C ASN A 221 17.28 -3.71 7.11
N GLU A 222 17.31 -2.40 6.81
CA GLU A 222 16.30 -1.43 7.23
C GLU A 222 14.88 -1.77 6.72
N GLY A 223 14.76 -2.29 5.49
CA GLY A 223 13.50 -2.83 4.99
C GLY A 223 13.02 -4.04 5.81
N GLY A 224 13.95 -4.81 6.38
CA GLY A 224 13.66 -5.90 7.30
C GLY A 224 13.08 -5.39 8.63
N ALA A 225 13.61 -4.29 9.14
CA ALA A 225 13.07 -3.59 10.30
C ALA A 225 11.64 -3.08 10.04
N LEU A 226 11.43 -2.49 8.87
CA LEU A 226 10.13 -2.02 8.43
C LEU A 226 9.14 -3.19 8.29
N ALA A 227 9.54 -4.30 7.68
CA ALA A 227 8.69 -5.49 7.52
C ALA A 227 8.14 -5.99 8.86
N TYR A 228 8.99 -6.06 9.90
CA TYR A 228 8.58 -6.38 11.26
C TYR A 228 7.59 -5.33 11.80
N ALA A 229 7.91 -4.04 11.66
CA ALA A 229 7.05 -2.97 12.14
C ALA A 229 5.65 -3.02 11.50
N MET A 230 5.54 -3.41 10.23
CA MET A 230 4.25 -3.52 9.52
C MET A 230 3.39 -4.63 10.09
N ILE A 231 3.93 -5.83 10.29
CA ILE A 231 3.13 -6.92 10.89
C ILE A 231 2.87 -6.72 12.38
N ALA A 232 3.69 -5.90 13.05
CA ALA A 232 3.45 -5.46 14.42
C ALA A 232 2.42 -4.32 14.50
N GLN A 233 2.22 -3.53 13.45
CA GLN A 233 1.23 -2.43 13.41
C GLN A 233 -0.14 -2.91 12.88
N ALA A 234 -0.11 -3.84 11.94
CA ALA A 234 -1.27 -4.26 11.16
C ALA A 234 -2.26 -5.12 11.95
N ARG A 235 -3.53 -5.05 11.53
CA ARG A 235 -4.57 -5.98 11.96
C ARG A 235 -4.33 -7.39 11.40
N PRO A 236 -4.92 -8.45 12.00
CA PRO A 236 -4.83 -9.81 11.47
C PRO A 236 -5.30 -9.92 10.01
N ASN A 237 -4.60 -10.75 9.22
CA ASN A 237 -4.89 -11.06 7.80
C ASN A 237 -4.63 -9.94 6.77
N ILE A 238 -3.96 -8.85 7.16
CA ILE A 238 -3.44 -7.85 6.20
C ILE A 238 -2.24 -8.42 5.44
N PHE A 239 -1.30 -9.02 6.18
CA PHE A 239 -0.12 -9.70 5.66
C PHE A 239 -0.19 -11.20 5.95
N ALA A 240 0.37 -12.02 5.06
CA ALA A 240 0.49 -13.47 5.29
C ALA A 240 1.65 -13.81 6.24
N GLY A 241 2.64 -12.92 6.35
CA GLY A 241 3.82 -13.07 7.20
C GLY A 241 4.90 -12.05 6.82
N ALA A 242 6.00 -12.03 7.58
CA ALA A 242 7.17 -11.25 7.21
C ALA A 242 8.48 -12.04 7.37
N MET A 243 9.45 -11.73 6.51
CA MET A 243 10.83 -12.18 6.59
C MET A 243 11.76 -10.97 6.64
N SER A 244 12.55 -10.86 7.70
CA SER A 244 13.49 -9.76 7.89
C SER A 244 14.92 -10.30 7.81
N MET A 245 15.62 -9.97 6.73
CA MET A 245 17.02 -10.34 6.52
C MET A 245 17.92 -9.28 7.17
N GLU A 246 18.90 -9.72 7.94
CA GLU A 246 19.82 -8.85 8.69
C GLU A 246 19.05 -7.79 9.51
N PHE A 247 17.97 -8.24 10.16
CA PHE A 247 17.10 -7.39 10.98
C PHE A 247 17.90 -6.60 12.02
N CYS A 248 17.65 -5.29 12.06
CA CYS A 248 18.02 -4.42 13.16
C CYS A 248 16.78 -3.61 13.58
N PRO A 249 16.47 -3.44 14.88
CA PRO A 249 15.29 -2.72 15.33
C PRO A 249 15.41 -1.18 15.22
N VAL A 250 16.00 -0.67 14.14
CA VAL A 250 16.23 0.75 13.88
C VAL A 250 15.66 1.13 12.51
N LEU A 251 14.94 2.24 12.47
CA LEU A 251 14.45 2.90 11.27
C LEU A 251 14.98 4.33 11.22
N GLU A 252 15.46 4.80 10.08
CA GLU A 252 15.82 6.20 9.86
C GLU A 252 14.61 7.10 9.59
N LEU A 253 13.39 6.52 9.51
CA LEU A 253 12.13 7.25 9.51
C LEU A 253 12.02 8.12 10.78
N ARG A 254 11.88 9.42 10.60
CA ARG A 254 11.83 10.42 11.69
C ARG A 254 10.41 10.58 12.20
N LYS A 255 9.44 10.54 11.30
CA LYS A 255 8.03 10.53 11.62
C LYS A 255 7.69 9.27 12.42
N PRO A 256 7.06 9.40 13.60
CA PRO A 256 6.66 8.22 14.36
C PRO A 256 5.64 7.41 13.58
N LEU A 257 5.68 6.09 13.71
CA LEU A 257 4.59 5.25 13.23
C LEU A 257 3.31 5.58 14.02
N CYS A 258 2.16 5.58 13.35
CA CYS A 258 0.90 5.71 14.06
C CYS A 258 0.76 4.55 15.05
N LYS A 259 0.33 4.86 16.28
CA LYS A 259 0.10 3.81 17.27
C LYS A 259 -0.99 2.87 16.73
N GLY A 260 -0.62 1.60 16.56
CA GLY A 260 -1.50 0.53 16.13
C GLY A 260 -1.50 -0.62 17.13
N GLU A 261 -2.17 -1.71 16.79
CA GLU A 261 -2.24 -2.94 17.59
C GLU A 261 -0.87 -3.63 17.64
N GLY A 262 -0.08 -3.37 18.69
CA GLY A 262 1.15 -4.15 18.98
C GLY A 262 2.47 -3.49 18.54
N VAL A 263 2.44 -2.41 17.75
CA VAL A 263 3.66 -1.69 17.38
C VAL A 263 4.09 -0.78 18.53
N HIS A 264 5.30 -1.00 19.02
CA HIS A 264 5.90 -0.22 20.09
C HIS A 264 7.22 0.34 19.61
N PHE A 265 7.47 1.61 19.93
CA PHE A 265 8.68 2.28 19.50
C PHE A 265 9.03 3.46 20.41
N SER A 266 10.29 3.85 20.35
CA SER A 266 10.81 5.06 20.97
C SER A 266 11.54 5.90 19.92
N ARG A 267 11.65 7.22 20.16
CA ARG A 267 12.52 8.05 19.34
C ARG A 267 13.97 7.62 19.57
N ARG A 268 14.73 7.48 18.49
CA ARG A 268 16.16 7.21 18.60
C ARG A 268 16.82 8.42 19.26
N MET A 269 17.42 8.17 20.42
CA MET A 269 18.32 9.12 21.06
C MET A 269 19.70 8.90 20.44
N SER A 270 20.37 9.94 19.92
CA SER A 270 21.73 9.75 19.38
C SER A 270 22.62 9.17 20.47
N GLU A 271 23.12 7.97 20.26
CA GLU A 271 24.15 7.37 21.09
C GLU A 271 25.51 8.01 20.80
N SER A 272 25.72 9.27 21.20
CA SER A 272 27.08 9.73 21.46
C SER A 272 27.49 9.22 22.84
N ARG A 273 28.03 7.99 22.90
CA ARG A 273 28.56 7.41 24.14
C ARG A 273 30.09 7.25 24.14
N THR A 274 30.80 7.80 23.15
CA THR A 274 32.26 7.60 22.98
C THR A 274 33.12 8.85 22.84
N THR A 275 32.59 10.07 22.97
CA THR A 275 33.46 11.26 23.15
C THR A 275 32.88 12.21 24.19
N ALA A 276 33.75 12.83 24.99
CA ALA A 276 33.44 13.68 26.14
C ALA A 276 32.68 14.99 25.82
N LYS A 277 31.96 15.06 24.68
CA LYS A 277 31.02 16.13 24.36
C LYS A 277 29.61 15.54 24.27
N ARG A 278 28.78 15.84 25.26
CA ARG A 278 27.31 15.78 25.13
C ARG A 278 26.91 16.79 24.06
N VAL A 279 26.88 16.36 22.80
CA VAL A 279 26.16 17.09 21.76
C VAL A 279 24.71 16.66 21.86
N LYS A 280 23.78 17.60 22.09
CA LYS A 280 22.34 17.33 21.99
C LYS A 280 22.12 16.75 20.58
N PRO A 281 21.52 15.55 20.44
CA PRO A 281 21.17 15.03 19.13
C PRO A 281 20.42 16.11 18.36
N PRO A 282 20.63 16.29 17.03
CA PRO A 282 19.61 16.95 16.24
C PRO A 282 18.28 16.24 16.54
N GLU A 283 17.18 16.98 16.66
CA GLU A 283 15.92 16.51 17.26
C GLU A 283 15.23 15.32 16.53
N ASN A 284 15.87 14.69 15.54
CA ASN A 284 15.30 13.72 14.61
C ASN A 284 16.30 12.61 14.20
N ALA A 285 16.61 11.63 15.06
CA ALA A 285 17.57 10.55 14.75
C ALA A 285 16.94 9.22 14.30
N GLY A 286 15.65 9.22 13.95
CA GLY A 286 14.90 8.02 13.55
C GLY A 286 14.10 7.39 14.70
N VAL A 287 13.66 6.15 14.49
CA VAL A 287 12.82 5.36 15.40
C VAL A 287 13.54 4.08 15.81
N VAL A 288 13.49 3.76 17.10
CA VAL A 288 13.91 2.46 17.64
C VAL A 288 12.66 1.64 17.94
N LEU A 289 12.56 0.49 17.29
CA LEU A 289 11.46 -0.45 17.48
C LEU A 289 11.64 -1.19 18.80
N LEU A 290 10.51 -1.44 19.47
CA LEU A 290 10.43 -2.25 20.69
C LEU A 290 9.73 -3.57 20.35
N PRO A 291 10.04 -4.65 21.07
CA PRO A 291 9.45 -5.95 20.78
C PRO A 291 7.95 -5.94 21.08
N ALA A 292 7.17 -6.46 20.14
CA ALA A 292 5.76 -6.74 20.31
C ALA A 292 5.61 -8.07 21.07
N THR A 293 4.62 -8.16 21.96
CA THR A 293 4.35 -9.42 22.67
C THR A 293 3.67 -10.45 21.77
N LYS A 294 2.91 -9.99 20.78
CA LYS A 294 2.19 -10.80 19.80
C LYS A 294 2.16 -10.08 18.46
N LEU A 295 2.36 -10.83 17.38
CA LEU A 295 2.28 -10.33 16.00
C LEU A 295 0.99 -10.77 15.34
N SER A 296 0.53 -9.98 14.36
CA SER A 296 -0.68 -10.27 13.58
C SER A 296 -0.49 -11.40 12.55
N ALA A 297 0.76 -11.71 12.21
CA ALA A 297 1.17 -12.75 11.28
C ALA A 297 2.52 -13.37 11.69
N PRO A 298 2.89 -14.57 11.19
CA PRO A 298 4.19 -15.19 11.47
C PRO A 298 5.38 -14.34 11.01
N TRP A 299 6.45 -14.36 11.78
CA TRP A 299 7.67 -13.60 11.50
C TRP A 299 8.92 -14.50 11.55
N VAL A 300 9.77 -14.37 10.52
CA VAL A 300 11.07 -15.01 10.46
C VAL A 300 12.16 -13.94 10.36
N ALA A 301 13.04 -13.88 11.34
CA ALA A 301 14.25 -13.09 11.29
C ALA A 301 15.42 -13.96 10.82
N LEU A 302 16.12 -13.52 9.79
CA LEU A 302 17.26 -14.21 9.21
C LEU A 302 18.53 -13.40 9.47
N GLN A 303 19.53 -13.99 10.11
CA GLN A 303 20.73 -13.28 10.57
C GLN A 303 22.01 -13.99 10.14
N SER A 304 22.95 -13.26 9.55
CA SER A 304 24.30 -13.75 9.35
C SER A 304 25.16 -13.55 10.62
N ALA A 305 26.28 -14.25 10.70
CA ALA A 305 27.22 -14.10 11.82
C ALA A 305 27.96 -12.75 11.82
N MET A 306 28.01 -12.06 10.67
CA MET A 306 28.80 -10.85 10.49
C MET A 306 27.89 -9.63 10.30
N PRO A 307 28.05 -8.56 11.09
CA PRO A 307 27.16 -7.41 11.00
C PRO A 307 27.32 -6.68 9.67
N THR A 308 26.19 -6.30 9.08
CA THR A 308 26.16 -5.50 7.85
C THR A 308 26.71 -4.10 8.07
N SER A 309 26.99 -3.39 6.98
CA SER A 309 27.39 -1.98 7.05
C SER A 309 26.31 -1.09 7.68
N PHE A 310 25.02 -1.39 7.44
CA PHE A 310 23.92 -0.73 8.11
C PHE A 310 23.94 -1.00 9.62
N ALA A 311 23.99 -2.28 10.02
CA ALA A 311 24.05 -2.67 11.43
C ALA A 311 25.20 -1.98 12.20
N ARG A 312 26.41 -1.96 11.61
CA ARG A 312 27.58 -1.30 12.21
C ARG A 312 27.39 0.20 12.43
N ARG A 313 26.74 0.91 11.51
CA ARG A 313 26.46 2.35 11.65
C ARG A 313 25.30 2.63 12.59
N SER A 314 24.36 1.71 12.68
CA SER A 314 23.13 1.89 13.46
C SER A 314 23.34 1.67 14.97
N GLY A 315 24.42 0.99 15.36
CA GLY A 315 24.92 0.94 16.73
C GLY A 315 24.71 -0.42 17.42
N PRO A 316 24.94 -0.51 18.75
CA PRO A 316 24.88 -1.75 19.52
C PRO A 316 23.51 -2.44 19.48
N LEU A 317 22.41 -1.71 19.22
CA LEU A 317 21.08 -2.31 19.05
C LEU A 317 20.99 -3.27 17.85
N CYS A 318 21.90 -3.18 16.89
CA CYS A 318 21.99 -4.08 15.75
C CYS A 318 23.05 -5.16 15.92
N ASP A 319 23.69 -5.27 17.09
CA ASP A 319 24.63 -6.38 17.32
C ASP A 319 23.87 -7.72 17.41
N ALA A 320 24.55 -8.82 17.06
CA ALA A 320 23.91 -10.12 16.93
C ALA A 320 23.22 -10.57 18.24
N ARG A 321 23.79 -10.22 19.41
CA ARG A 321 23.25 -10.63 20.71
C ARG A 321 22.01 -9.82 21.07
N ALA A 322 22.05 -8.50 20.87
CA ALA A 322 20.95 -7.59 21.10
C ALA A 322 19.77 -7.91 20.18
N THR A 323 20.06 -8.16 18.90
CA THR A 323 19.05 -8.57 17.92
C THR A 323 18.43 -9.92 18.28
N GLN A 324 19.23 -10.92 18.66
CA GLN A 324 18.70 -12.22 19.08
C GLN A 324 17.83 -12.08 20.33
N ALA A 325 18.28 -11.31 21.33
CA ALA A 325 17.49 -11.04 22.53
C ALA A 325 16.17 -10.34 22.20
N PHE A 326 16.15 -9.41 21.23
CA PHE A 326 14.92 -8.80 20.74
C PHE A 326 13.97 -9.87 20.18
N ILE A 327 14.45 -10.73 19.29
CA ILE A 327 13.64 -11.76 18.63
C ILE A 327 13.06 -12.74 19.65
N ASP A 328 13.86 -13.16 20.64
CA ASP A 328 13.48 -14.14 21.66
C ASP A 328 12.33 -13.67 22.57
N THR A 329 12.11 -12.35 22.69
CA THR A 329 10.97 -11.82 23.46
C THR A 329 9.63 -11.96 22.75
N ILE A 330 9.62 -12.26 21.46
CA ILE A 330 8.42 -12.22 20.62
C ILE A 330 7.86 -13.62 20.44
N SER A 331 6.67 -13.86 21.00
CA SER A 331 6.02 -15.17 20.91
C SER A 331 5.75 -15.57 19.46
N GLY A 332 6.30 -16.72 19.05
CA GLY A 332 6.13 -17.27 17.71
C GLY A 332 7.08 -16.72 16.65
N ALA A 333 8.01 -15.83 17.03
CA ALA A 333 9.09 -15.42 16.14
C ALA A 333 10.05 -16.59 15.88
N GLN A 334 10.58 -16.67 14.66
CA GLN A 334 11.61 -17.65 14.30
C GLN A 334 12.92 -16.95 13.98
N SER A 335 14.02 -17.39 14.59
CA SER A 335 15.37 -16.99 14.20
C SER A 335 15.99 -18.06 13.31
N VAL A 336 16.55 -17.64 12.17
CA VAL A 336 17.22 -18.51 11.20
C VAL A 336 18.62 -17.97 10.93
N ALA A 337 19.65 -18.78 11.16
CA ALA A 337 21.01 -18.42 10.80
C ALA A 337 21.18 -18.47 9.27
N LEU A 338 21.71 -17.39 8.71
CA LEU A 338 22.12 -17.33 7.31
C LEU A 338 23.57 -17.82 7.18
N PRO A 339 23.90 -18.53 6.07
CA PRO A 339 25.27 -18.89 5.79
C PRO A 339 26.11 -17.62 5.59
N ALA A 340 27.43 -17.73 5.80
CA ALA A 340 28.34 -16.66 5.43
C ALA A 340 28.15 -16.33 3.95
N MET A 341 27.84 -15.07 3.63
CA MET A 341 27.60 -14.65 2.25
C MET A 341 28.86 -14.82 1.42
N ALA A 342 28.74 -15.55 0.31
CA ALA A 342 29.78 -15.54 -0.71
C ALA A 342 29.95 -14.12 -1.26
N THR A 343 31.17 -13.61 -1.27
CA THR A 343 31.48 -12.27 -1.79
C THR A 343 31.81 -12.36 -3.28
N GLY A 344 31.08 -11.63 -4.13
CA GLY A 344 31.37 -11.54 -5.55
C GLY A 344 30.16 -11.14 -6.40
N ALA A 345 30.41 -10.63 -7.61
CA ALA A 345 29.35 -10.17 -8.51
C ALA A 345 28.38 -11.30 -8.94
N ASN A 346 28.87 -12.54 -8.98
CA ASN A 346 28.11 -13.73 -9.37
C ASN A 346 27.63 -14.56 -8.17
N ALA A 347 27.83 -14.09 -6.93
CA ALA A 347 27.35 -14.80 -5.76
C ALA A 347 25.81 -14.87 -5.78
N PRO A 348 25.22 -16.05 -5.51
CA PRO A 348 23.77 -16.15 -5.37
C PRO A 348 23.24 -15.16 -4.32
N PRO A 349 22.08 -14.55 -4.54
CA PRO A 349 21.45 -13.70 -3.54
C PRO A 349 21.11 -14.52 -2.29
N VAL A 350 21.01 -13.87 -1.13
CA VAL A 350 20.62 -14.52 0.13
C VAL A 350 19.27 -15.25 0.01
N THR A 351 18.36 -14.73 -0.81
CA THR A 351 17.05 -15.34 -1.09
C THR A 351 17.13 -16.65 -1.88
N ALA A 352 18.29 -16.98 -2.46
CA ALA A 352 18.57 -18.26 -3.11
C ALA A 352 19.18 -19.30 -2.16
N SER A 353 19.51 -18.93 -0.92
CA SER A 353 20.05 -19.86 0.08
C SER A 353 18.99 -20.84 0.58
N GLU A 354 19.41 -22.06 0.96
CA GLU A 354 18.49 -23.08 1.47
C GLU A 354 17.76 -22.69 2.77
N PRO A 355 18.42 -22.04 3.77
CA PRO A 355 17.70 -21.55 4.95
C PRO A 355 16.60 -20.54 4.61
N PHE A 356 16.86 -19.64 3.66
CA PHE A 356 15.86 -18.68 3.19
C PHE A 356 14.70 -19.39 2.50
N LYS A 357 14.98 -20.24 1.50
CA LYS A 357 13.97 -20.98 0.74
C LYS A 357 13.08 -21.81 1.65
N THR A 358 13.68 -22.48 2.64
CA THR A 358 12.94 -23.30 3.62
C THR A 358 11.98 -22.45 4.45
N ALA A 359 12.46 -21.32 4.98
CA ALA A 359 11.62 -20.40 5.75
C ALA A 359 10.51 -19.77 4.89
N PHE A 360 10.84 -19.36 3.66
CA PHE A 360 9.88 -18.80 2.71
C PHE A 360 8.80 -19.81 2.33
N ALA A 361 9.19 -21.04 1.98
CA ALA A 361 8.26 -22.13 1.67
C ALA A 361 7.33 -22.44 2.85
N LYS A 362 7.84 -22.39 4.08
CA LYS A 362 7.02 -22.56 5.29
C LYS A 362 5.97 -21.47 5.44
N LEU A 363 6.32 -20.19 5.26
CA LEU A 363 5.36 -19.09 5.30
C LEU A 363 4.32 -19.21 4.17
N VAL A 364 4.79 -19.54 2.96
CA VAL A 364 3.93 -19.77 1.79
C VAL A 364 2.94 -20.92 2.04
N ALA A 365 3.34 -21.99 2.75
CA ALA A 365 2.47 -23.11 3.10
C ALA A 365 1.49 -22.79 4.25
N GLN A 366 1.83 -21.88 5.15
CA GLN A 366 0.99 -21.46 6.28
C GLN A 366 -0.06 -20.42 5.89
N ARG A 367 0.03 -19.84 4.69
CA ARG A 367 -0.94 -18.85 4.22
C ARG A 367 -2.35 -19.44 4.21
N LYS A 368 -3.34 -18.63 4.57
CA LYS A 368 -4.73 -19.02 4.38
C LYS A 368 -4.98 -19.19 2.86
N PRO A 369 -5.55 -20.32 2.42
CA PRO A 369 -5.89 -20.48 1.01
C PRO A 369 -6.85 -19.35 0.58
N PRO A 370 -6.79 -18.91 -0.69
CA PRO A 370 -7.79 -17.97 -1.20
C PRO A 370 -9.20 -18.53 -0.98
N PRO A 371 -10.21 -17.67 -0.83
CA PRO A 371 -11.60 -18.13 -0.76
C PRO A 371 -11.93 -18.99 -1.98
N PRO A 372 -12.85 -19.98 -1.83
CA PRO A 372 -13.26 -20.82 -2.94
C PRO A 372 -13.77 -19.97 -4.11
N PRO A 373 -13.62 -20.46 -5.36
CA PRO A 373 -14.13 -19.74 -6.51
C PRO A 373 -15.64 -19.52 -6.37
N PRO A 374 -16.17 -18.40 -6.92
CA PRO A 374 -17.60 -18.16 -6.86
C PRO A 374 -18.41 -19.26 -7.55
N PRO A 375 -19.70 -19.43 -7.20
CA PRO A 375 -20.59 -20.35 -7.90
C PRO A 375 -20.62 -20.07 -9.41
N ALA A 376 -20.69 -21.13 -10.23
CA ALA A 376 -20.58 -21.03 -11.70
C ALA A 376 -21.58 -20.06 -12.34
N ALA A 377 -22.76 -19.85 -11.74
CA ALA A 377 -23.77 -18.90 -12.25
C ALA A 377 -23.35 -17.43 -12.16
N VAL A 378 -22.34 -17.12 -11.35
CA VAL A 378 -21.86 -15.75 -11.04
C VAL A 378 -20.32 -15.70 -10.98
N SER A 379 -19.64 -16.69 -11.59
CA SER A 379 -18.17 -16.81 -11.55
C SER A 379 -17.43 -15.79 -12.40
N ASP A 380 -18.13 -15.09 -13.28
CA ASP A 380 -17.60 -13.97 -14.07
C ASP A 380 -17.52 -12.66 -13.26
N LEU A 381 -18.09 -12.62 -12.06
CA LEU A 381 -18.06 -11.47 -11.17
C LEU A 381 -17.03 -11.67 -10.04
N PRO A 382 -16.27 -10.62 -9.64
CA PRO A 382 -15.27 -10.72 -8.60
C PRO A 382 -15.93 -10.66 -7.21
N ILE A 383 -16.64 -11.73 -6.85
CA ILE A 383 -17.44 -11.78 -5.63
C ILE A 383 -16.82 -12.61 -4.52
N ILE A 384 -17.18 -12.29 -3.28
CA ILE A 384 -16.71 -12.97 -2.07
C ILE A 384 -17.93 -13.37 -1.23
N GLU A 385 -18.17 -14.68 -1.05
CA GLU A 385 -19.19 -15.18 -0.13
C GLU A 385 -18.67 -15.11 1.33
N VAL A 386 -19.42 -14.44 2.20
CA VAL A 386 -19.24 -14.44 3.66
C VAL A 386 -20.47 -15.11 4.27
N PRO A 387 -20.38 -16.39 4.69
CA PRO A 387 -21.53 -17.11 5.24
C PRO A 387 -21.97 -16.50 6.58
N ALA A 388 -23.25 -16.64 6.90
CA ALA A 388 -23.75 -16.33 8.25
C ALA A 388 -23.09 -17.24 9.29
N GLN A 389 -22.82 -16.70 10.49
CA GLN A 389 -22.27 -17.52 11.57
C GLN A 389 -23.31 -18.53 12.06
N PRO A 390 -22.90 -19.80 12.33
CA PRO A 390 -23.81 -20.79 12.91
C PRO A 390 -24.44 -20.31 14.21
N GLY A 391 -25.72 -20.60 14.41
CA GLY A 391 -26.47 -20.22 15.62
C GLY A 391 -27.19 -18.87 15.56
N SER A 392 -26.94 -18.05 14.53
CA SER A 392 -27.68 -16.82 14.25
C SER A 392 -28.51 -16.98 12.97
N SER A 393 -29.71 -16.40 12.93
CA SER A 393 -30.58 -16.40 11.75
C SER A 393 -31.20 -15.03 11.52
N SER A 394 -31.25 -14.62 10.25
CA SER A 394 -31.95 -13.42 9.78
C SER A 394 -32.74 -13.74 8.53
N GLU A 395 -33.85 -13.04 8.27
CA GLU A 395 -34.55 -13.11 6.97
C GLU A 395 -33.81 -12.34 5.87
N LEU A 396 -32.82 -11.52 6.27
CA LEU A 396 -32.00 -10.71 5.40
C LEU A 396 -30.80 -11.50 4.87
N PHE A 397 -30.40 -11.18 3.64
CA PHE A 397 -29.03 -11.31 3.16
C PHE A 397 -28.51 -9.94 2.71
N ALA A 398 -27.21 -9.80 2.46
CA ALA A 398 -26.64 -8.57 1.96
C ALA A 398 -25.84 -8.77 0.66
N VAL A 399 -25.91 -7.79 -0.24
CA VAL A 399 -24.96 -7.60 -1.33
C VAL A 399 -24.17 -6.32 -1.02
N LEU A 400 -22.84 -6.43 -0.88
CA LEU A 400 -21.98 -5.32 -0.46
C LEU A 400 -20.99 -4.95 -1.58
N LEU A 401 -21.06 -3.74 -2.13
CA LEU A 401 -20.05 -3.19 -3.03
C LEU A 401 -18.99 -2.45 -2.22
N SER A 402 -17.72 -2.85 -2.37
CA SER A 402 -16.62 -2.23 -1.64
C SER A 402 -16.29 -0.83 -2.15
N GLY A 403 -15.39 -0.14 -1.44
CA GLY A 403 -14.69 1.03 -1.98
C GLY A 403 -13.77 0.68 -3.15
N ASP A 404 -13.17 1.71 -3.74
CA ASP A 404 -12.25 1.64 -4.88
C ASP A 404 -10.92 0.92 -4.58
N GLY A 405 -10.52 0.84 -3.30
CA GLY A 405 -9.42 -0.01 -2.82
C GLY A 405 -9.71 -1.53 -2.86
N GLY A 406 -10.92 -1.93 -3.25
CA GLY A 406 -11.37 -3.31 -3.32
C GLY A 406 -11.84 -3.90 -1.99
N TRP A 407 -12.04 -5.22 -1.92
CA TRP A 407 -12.58 -5.90 -0.74
C TRP A 407 -11.58 -5.90 0.44
N ALA A 408 -11.60 -4.85 1.26
CA ALA A 408 -10.57 -4.54 2.27
C ALA A 408 -11.18 -4.22 3.65
N GLY A 409 -10.36 -3.70 4.58
CA GLY A 409 -10.65 -3.48 6.00
C GLY A 409 -12.13 -3.26 6.37
N LEU A 410 -12.68 -2.08 6.07
CA LEU A 410 -14.07 -1.73 6.40
C LEU A 410 -15.07 -2.74 5.84
N ASP A 411 -14.97 -3.08 4.55
CA ASP A 411 -15.91 -3.95 3.86
C ASP A 411 -15.99 -5.34 4.52
N LYS A 412 -14.81 -5.91 4.82
CA LYS A 412 -14.68 -7.21 5.49
C LYS A 412 -15.26 -7.18 6.89
N GLU A 413 -15.01 -6.12 7.65
CA GLU A 413 -15.44 -6.03 9.05
C GLU A 413 -16.94 -5.74 9.18
N VAL A 414 -17.51 -4.91 8.30
CA VAL A 414 -18.97 -4.75 8.18
C VAL A 414 -19.60 -6.09 7.78
N ALA A 415 -19.07 -6.78 6.77
CA ALA A 415 -19.58 -8.09 6.37
C ALA A 415 -19.48 -9.14 7.50
N ALA A 416 -18.38 -9.14 8.26
CA ALA A 416 -18.21 -10.02 9.41
C ALA A 416 -19.20 -9.71 10.54
N ALA A 417 -19.51 -8.44 10.79
CA ALA A 417 -20.50 -8.03 11.79
C ALA A 417 -21.95 -8.38 11.36
N LEU A 418 -22.28 -8.26 10.08
CA LEU A 418 -23.54 -8.74 9.50
C LEU A 418 -23.65 -10.27 9.62
N SER A 419 -22.59 -10.99 9.27
CA SER A 419 -22.49 -12.46 9.40
C SER A 419 -22.73 -12.95 10.83
N LYS A 420 -22.13 -12.28 11.83
CA LYS A 420 -22.38 -12.53 13.27
C LYS A 420 -23.85 -12.36 13.65
N SER A 421 -24.54 -11.43 12.98
CA SER A 421 -25.97 -11.15 13.16
C SER A 421 -26.88 -12.07 12.34
N GLY A 422 -26.34 -13.14 11.73
CA GLY A 422 -27.11 -14.13 10.97
C GLY A 422 -27.42 -13.71 9.53
N VAL A 423 -26.82 -12.61 9.03
CA VAL A 423 -27.01 -12.11 7.67
C VAL A 423 -25.85 -12.60 6.79
N PRO A 424 -26.06 -13.56 5.87
CA PRO A 424 -25.02 -13.92 4.91
C PRO A 424 -24.78 -12.75 3.93
N VAL A 425 -23.53 -12.56 3.53
CA VAL A 425 -23.12 -11.44 2.67
C VAL A 425 -22.44 -11.97 1.42
N VAL A 426 -22.82 -11.43 0.26
CA VAL A 426 -22.00 -11.53 -0.95
C VAL A 426 -21.36 -10.16 -1.20
N GLY A 427 -20.04 -10.11 -1.08
CA GLY A 427 -19.23 -8.94 -1.40
C GLY A 427 -18.93 -8.85 -2.90
N ILE A 428 -18.85 -7.64 -3.43
CA ILE A 428 -18.32 -7.33 -4.77
C ILE A 428 -17.05 -6.51 -4.56
N ASP A 429 -15.93 -7.02 -5.07
CA ASP A 429 -14.65 -6.30 -5.07
C ASP A 429 -14.68 -5.23 -6.17
N SER A 430 -15.02 -3.99 -5.80
CA SER A 430 -15.20 -2.87 -6.73
C SER A 430 -13.93 -2.55 -7.53
N LEU A 431 -12.74 -2.72 -6.94
CA LEU A 431 -11.46 -2.54 -7.63
C LEU A 431 -11.38 -3.46 -8.86
N ARG A 432 -11.73 -4.73 -8.68
CA ARG A 432 -11.70 -5.72 -9.77
C ARG A 432 -12.91 -5.57 -10.69
N TYR A 433 -14.07 -5.21 -10.15
CA TYR A 433 -15.31 -5.12 -10.91
C TYR A 433 -15.31 -3.96 -11.90
N PHE A 434 -14.83 -2.79 -11.47
CA PHE A 434 -14.70 -1.59 -12.30
C PHE A 434 -13.36 -1.47 -13.01
N TRP A 435 -12.49 -2.48 -12.91
CA TRP A 435 -11.26 -2.56 -13.69
C TRP A 435 -11.52 -2.53 -15.20
N THR A 436 -12.67 -3.09 -15.60
CA THR A 436 -13.22 -2.91 -16.94
C THR A 436 -14.39 -1.93 -16.85
N PRO A 437 -14.50 -0.96 -17.76
CA PRO A 437 -15.60 0.00 -17.75
C PRO A 437 -16.96 -0.68 -17.63
N ARG A 438 -17.85 -0.05 -16.85
CA ARG A 438 -19.25 -0.45 -16.68
C ARG A 438 -20.16 0.71 -17.08
N THR A 439 -21.41 0.38 -17.35
CA THR A 439 -22.49 1.36 -17.45
C THR A 439 -23.43 1.20 -16.26
N PRO A 440 -24.20 2.23 -15.88
CA PRO A 440 -25.28 2.08 -14.90
C PRO A 440 -26.22 0.90 -15.20
N ALA A 441 -26.51 0.65 -16.47
CA ALA A 441 -27.39 -0.43 -16.90
C ALA A 441 -26.72 -1.81 -16.72
N SER A 442 -25.46 -1.97 -17.12
CA SER A 442 -24.76 -3.25 -16.94
C SER A 442 -24.54 -3.58 -15.46
N ALA A 443 -24.20 -2.56 -14.64
CA ALA A 443 -24.06 -2.74 -13.20
C ALA A 443 -25.37 -3.12 -12.52
N ALA A 444 -26.49 -2.54 -12.96
CA ALA A 444 -27.83 -2.93 -12.50
C ALA A 444 -28.19 -4.37 -12.89
N ALA A 445 -27.81 -4.81 -14.10
CA ALA A 445 -28.04 -6.18 -14.55
C ALA A 445 -27.23 -7.21 -13.75
N ASP A 446 -25.98 -6.90 -13.41
CA ASP A 446 -25.16 -7.76 -12.56
C ASP A 446 -25.69 -7.81 -11.12
N MET A 447 -26.13 -6.67 -10.56
CA MET A 447 -26.79 -6.62 -9.26
C MET A 447 -28.09 -7.44 -9.23
N ASP A 448 -28.93 -7.30 -10.27
CA ASP A 448 -30.13 -8.12 -10.45
C ASP A 448 -29.80 -9.62 -10.44
N ARG A 449 -28.76 -10.03 -11.17
CA ARG A 449 -28.30 -11.42 -11.22
C ARG A 449 -27.87 -11.92 -9.84
N LEU A 450 -27.12 -11.12 -9.09
CA LEU A 450 -26.69 -11.45 -7.72
C LEU A 450 -27.88 -11.54 -6.77
N VAL A 451 -28.77 -10.55 -6.74
CA VAL A 451 -29.94 -10.54 -5.86
C VAL A 451 -30.81 -11.78 -6.08
N ARG A 452 -31.17 -12.10 -7.33
CA ARG A 452 -32.00 -13.28 -7.64
C ARG A 452 -31.30 -14.58 -7.29
N PHE A 453 -30.03 -14.71 -7.66
CA PHE A 453 -29.25 -15.92 -7.39
C PHE A 453 -29.13 -16.18 -5.89
N TYR A 454 -28.75 -15.17 -5.10
CA TYR A 454 -28.51 -15.34 -3.67
C TYR A 454 -29.79 -15.39 -2.84
N ALA A 455 -30.86 -14.70 -3.24
CA ALA A 455 -32.19 -14.88 -2.63
C ALA A 455 -32.64 -16.35 -2.72
N SER A 456 -32.49 -16.96 -3.90
CA SER A 456 -32.80 -18.39 -4.12
C SER A 456 -31.86 -19.32 -3.36
N ARG A 457 -30.54 -19.13 -3.53
CA ARG A 457 -29.49 -19.99 -2.92
C ARG A 457 -29.55 -20.01 -1.40
N TRP A 458 -29.76 -18.87 -0.76
CA TRP A 458 -29.82 -18.76 0.70
C TRP A 458 -31.24 -18.84 1.27
N LYS A 459 -32.26 -18.96 0.41
CA LYS A 459 -33.68 -18.99 0.79
C LYS A 459 -34.05 -17.78 1.66
N LYS A 460 -33.59 -16.60 1.25
CA LYS A 460 -33.83 -15.32 1.93
C LYS A 460 -34.67 -14.43 1.03
N GLN A 461 -35.63 -13.72 1.61
CA GLN A 461 -36.59 -12.91 0.86
C GLN A 461 -36.16 -11.46 0.71
N LYS A 462 -35.32 -10.97 1.64
CA LYS A 462 -34.99 -9.55 1.73
C LYS A 462 -33.49 -9.31 1.64
N ALA A 463 -33.10 -8.36 0.80
CA ALA A 463 -31.72 -7.99 0.50
C ALA A 463 -31.41 -6.61 1.11
N LEU A 464 -30.28 -6.50 1.80
CA LEU A 464 -29.61 -5.23 2.02
C LEU A 464 -28.64 -5.00 0.87
N LEU A 465 -28.80 -3.88 0.15
CA LEU A 465 -27.79 -3.46 -0.82
C LEU A 465 -26.92 -2.40 -0.14
N ILE A 466 -25.64 -2.69 0.01
CA ILE A 466 -24.71 -1.86 0.77
C ILE A 466 -23.60 -1.41 -0.16
N GLY A 467 -23.27 -0.13 -0.15
CA GLY A 467 -22.13 0.43 -0.86
C GLY A 467 -21.26 1.25 0.09
N TYR A 468 -19.94 1.11 -0.02
CA TYR A 468 -18.96 1.96 0.64
C TYR A 468 -18.17 2.78 -0.38
N SER A 469 -17.98 4.09 -0.14
CA SER A 469 -17.18 4.99 -0.98
C SER A 469 -17.61 4.89 -2.46
N GLN A 470 -16.73 4.52 -3.39
CA GLN A 470 -17.10 4.26 -4.80
C GLN A 470 -18.32 3.31 -4.94
N GLY A 471 -18.41 2.26 -4.11
CA GLY A 471 -19.57 1.36 -4.08
C GLY A 471 -20.87 2.07 -3.66
N ALA A 472 -20.78 3.07 -2.76
CA ALA A 472 -21.91 3.91 -2.38
C ALA A 472 -22.32 4.84 -3.52
N ASP A 473 -21.35 5.39 -4.26
CA ASP A 473 -21.56 6.35 -5.34
C ASP A 473 -22.36 5.76 -6.51
N VAL A 474 -22.08 4.52 -6.86
CA VAL A 474 -22.77 3.81 -7.97
C VAL A 474 -24.12 3.24 -7.55
N LEU A 475 -24.37 3.05 -6.25
CA LEU A 475 -25.53 2.30 -5.77
C LEU A 475 -26.89 2.93 -6.14
N PRO A 476 -27.11 4.26 -6.06
CA PRO A 476 -28.38 4.87 -6.49
C PRO A 476 -28.72 4.57 -7.95
N PHE A 477 -27.72 4.62 -8.83
CA PHE A 477 -27.88 4.34 -10.25
C PHE A 477 -28.30 2.89 -10.49
N ILE A 478 -27.70 1.96 -9.75
CA ILE A 478 -27.98 0.53 -9.79
C ILE A 478 -29.42 0.27 -9.34
N VAL A 479 -29.79 0.78 -8.15
CA VAL A 479 -31.12 0.55 -7.55
C VAL A 479 -32.25 1.08 -8.43
N ASN A 480 -32.10 2.28 -9.02
CA ASN A 480 -33.10 2.88 -9.90
C ASN A 480 -33.36 2.06 -11.19
N ARG A 481 -32.42 1.20 -11.57
CA ARG A 481 -32.46 0.41 -12.81
C ARG A 481 -32.72 -1.07 -12.57
N LEU A 482 -32.93 -1.49 -11.32
CA LEU A 482 -33.31 -2.87 -11.02
C LEU A 482 -34.70 -3.19 -11.60
N PRO A 483 -34.89 -4.40 -12.18
CA PRO A 483 -36.22 -4.90 -12.50
C PRO A 483 -37.12 -4.91 -11.25
N ALA A 484 -38.43 -4.71 -11.44
CA ALA A 484 -39.38 -4.62 -10.33
C ALA A 484 -39.30 -5.82 -9.39
N ALA A 485 -39.24 -7.04 -9.93
CA ALA A 485 -39.13 -8.28 -9.16
C ALA A 485 -37.89 -8.31 -8.24
N SER A 486 -36.74 -7.81 -8.71
CA SER A 486 -35.53 -7.75 -7.88
C SER A 486 -35.56 -6.59 -6.90
N ARG A 487 -36.17 -5.46 -7.28
CA ARG A 487 -36.37 -4.32 -6.39
C ARG A 487 -37.28 -4.66 -5.20
N GLU A 488 -38.25 -5.54 -5.36
CA GLU A 488 -39.12 -6.03 -4.27
C GLU A 488 -38.37 -6.82 -3.19
N HIS A 489 -37.22 -7.43 -3.54
CA HIS A 489 -36.32 -8.04 -2.57
C HIS A 489 -35.57 -6.99 -1.74
N VAL A 490 -35.36 -5.77 -2.23
CA VAL A 490 -34.53 -4.78 -1.53
C VAL A 490 -35.26 -4.23 -0.31
N ALA A 491 -34.72 -4.50 0.89
CA ALA A 491 -35.22 -3.95 2.15
C ALA A 491 -34.65 -2.55 2.41
N LEU A 492 -33.37 -2.33 2.10
CA LEU A 492 -32.69 -1.04 2.28
C LEU A 492 -31.48 -0.95 1.35
N ALA A 493 -31.24 0.24 0.82
CA ALA A 493 -30.02 0.63 0.11
C ALA A 493 -29.18 1.54 1.03
N VAL A 494 -28.06 1.02 1.56
CA VAL A 494 -27.17 1.71 2.49
C VAL A 494 -25.96 2.27 1.74
N MET A 495 -25.78 3.58 1.80
CA MET A 495 -24.70 4.33 1.16
C MET A 495 -23.78 4.90 2.23
N MET A 496 -22.57 4.36 2.38
CA MET A 496 -21.59 4.77 3.37
C MET A 496 -20.51 5.62 2.71
N GLY A 497 -20.38 6.90 3.11
CA GLY A 497 -19.40 7.82 2.55
C GLY A 497 -19.76 8.28 1.14
N LEU A 498 -21.03 8.63 0.91
CA LEU A 498 -21.56 8.99 -0.42
C LEU A 498 -20.94 10.30 -0.91
N GLY A 499 -20.23 10.25 -2.03
CA GLY A 499 -19.61 11.38 -2.71
C GLY A 499 -20.57 12.20 -3.57
N LYS A 500 -19.99 13.09 -4.38
CA LYS A 500 -20.74 14.02 -5.25
C LYS A 500 -21.01 13.47 -6.65
N ARG A 501 -20.10 12.64 -7.17
CA ARG A 501 -20.12 12.09 -8.52
C ARG A 501 -19.73 10.62 -8.51
N ALA A 502 -20.31 9.83 -9.40
CA ALA A 502 -20.04 8.41 -9.53
C ALA A 502 -19.23 8.11 -10.80
N ASP A 503 -18.20 7.29 -10.64
CA ASP A 503 -17.41 6.73 -11.74
C ASP A 503 -17.69 5.22 -11.85
N PHE A 504 -17.98 4.76 -13.07
CA PHE A 504 -18.21 3.35 -13.39
C PHE A 504 -16.99 2.70 -14.06
N GLU A 505 -15.82 3.30 -13.86
CA GLU A 505 -14.55 2.86 -14.41
C GLU A 505 -13.43 3.20 -13.43
N PHE A 506 -12.48 2.30 -13.30
CA PHE A 506 -11.22 2.59 -12.64
C PHE A 506 -10.31 3.39 -13.59
N HIS A 507 -10.09 4.68 -13.33
CA HIS A 507 -8.96 5.39 -13.93
C HIS A 507 -7.79 5.42 -12.95
N MET A 508 -6.59 5.04 -13.39
CA MET A 508 -5.36 5.11 -12.57
C MET A 508 -5.08 6.52 -12.00
N THR A 509 -5.69 7.57 -12.57
CA THR A 509 -5.57 8.97 -12.14
C THR A 509 -6.66 9.43 -11.17
N ASN A 510 -7.76 8.68 -10.97
CA ASN A 510 -8.91 9.12 -10.17
C ASN A 510 -8.65 9.18 -8.65
N TRP A 511 -7.58 8.55 -8.16
CA TRP A 511 -7.19 8.64 -6.74
C TRP A 511 -6.54 9.99 -6.38
N VAL A 512 -6.10 10.79 -7.37
CA VAL A 512 -5.41 12.08 -7.15
C VAL A 512 -6.37 13.28 -7.26
N SER A 513 -7.58 13.10 -7.79
CA SER A 513 -8.63 14.12 -7.81
C SER A 513 -9.99 13.52 -8.19
N SER A 514 -11.07 13.97 -7.55
CA SER A 514 -12.44 13.66 -7.98
C SER A 514 -12.60 13.97 -9.48
N SER A 515 -12.98 13.00 -10.29
CA SER A 515 -13.11 13.20 -11.72
C SER A 515 -14.16 14.31 -11.97
N ALA A 516 -13.80 15.33 -12.76
CA ALA A 516 -14.76 16.35 -13.17
C ALA A 516 -15.85 15.78 -14.10
N SER A 517 -15.63 14.56 -14.62
CA SER A 517 -16.44 13.87 -15.62
C SER A 517 -17.45 12.85 -15.07
N GLY A 518 -17.38 12.47 -13.79
CA GLY A 518 -18.30 11.47 -13.21
C GLY A 518 -19.78 11.86 -13.29
N LEU A 519 -20.70 10.91 -13.14
CA LEU A 519 -22.15 11.18 -13.18
C LEU A 519 -22.63 11.80 -11.88
N LEU A 520 -23.53 12.79 -11.93
CA LEU A 520 -24.08 13.41 -10.72
C LEU A 520 -24.94 12.43 -9.93
N ILE A 521 -24.61 12.24 -8.65
CA ILE A 521 -25.28 11.27 -7.77
C ILE A 521 -26.63 11.80 -7.28
N LEU A 522 -26.72 13.10 -6.94
CA LEU A 522 -27.88 13.69 -6.30
C LEU A 522 -29.21 13.44 -7.05
N PRO A 523 -29.29 13.60 -8.39
CA PRO A 523 -30.52 13.30 -9.13
C PRO A 523 -30.95 11.83 -9.08
N GLU A 524 -30.02 10.89 -8.88
CA GLU A 524 -30.37 9.47 -8.77
C GLU A 524 -30.85 9.14 -7.37
N VAL A 525 -30.27 9.73 -6.33
CA VAL A 525 -30.76 9.59 -4.95
C VAL A 525 -32.19 10.12 -4.83
N GLN A 526 -32.50 11.23 -5.49
CA GLN A 526 -33.85 11.81 -5.55
C GLN A 526 -34.89 10.96 -6.29
N LYS A 527 -34.47 9.98 -7.09
CA LYS A 527 -35.38 9.03 -7.76
C LYS A 527 -35.62 7.77 -6.93
N LEU A 528 -34.87 7.56 -5.85
CA LEU A 528 -35.08 6.41 -4.98
C LEU A 528 -36.48 6.49 -4.34
N PRO A 529 -37.20 5.36 -4.24
CA PRO A 529 -38.41 5.28 -3.44
C PRO A 529 -38.18 5.80 -2.02
N ALA A 530 -39.12 6.59 -1.50
CA ALA A 530 -38.99 7.18 -0.17
C ALA A 530 -38.80 6.10 0.90
N GLY A 531 -37.81 6.30 1.78
CA GLY A 531 -37.46 5.37 2.85
C GLY A 531 -36.60 4.18 2.42
N LEU A 532 -36.37 3.95 1.13
CA LEU A 532 -35.52 2.85 0.65
C LEU A 532 -34.03 3.13 0.85
N GLY A 533 -33.62 4.41 0.89
CA GLY A 533 -32.22 4.81 1.03
C GLY A 533 -31.82 5.13 2.47
N MET A 534 -30.58 4.81 2.82
CA MET A 534 -29.87 5.33 4.00
C MET A 534 -28.51 5.89 3.59
N CYS A 535 -28.16 7.09 4.06
CA CYS A 535 -26.87 7.73 3.85
C CYS A 535 -26.13 7.87 5.18
N ILE A 536 -25.00 7.16 5.32
CA ILE A 536 -24.14 7.20 6.50
C ILE A 536 -22.88 8.01 6.16
N TYR A 537 -22.53 9.00 6.99
CA TYR A 537 -21.36 9.86 6.76
C TYR A 537 -20.62 10.23 8.05
N GLY A 538 -19.31 10.45 7.93
CA GLY A 538 -18.47 10.95 9.01
C GLY A 538 -18.66 12.44 9.27
N LYS A 539 -18.53 12.88 10.52
CA LYS A 539 -18.64 14.30 10.90
C LYS A 539 -17.57 15.17 10.25
N GLU A 540 -16.40 14.60 9.99
CA GLU A 540 -15.24 15.29 9.43
C GLU A 540 -15.20 15.23 7.89
N GLU A 541 -16.14 14.49 7.29
CA GLU A 541 -16.27 14.32 5.85
C GLU A 541 -16.96 15.55 5.24
N LYS A 542 -16.18 16.37 4.53
CA LYS A 542 -16.68 17.63 3.93
C LYS A 542 -17.21 17.48 2.51
N ASP A 543 -16.83 16.40 1.83
CA ASP A 543 -17.15 16.17 0.43
C ASP A 543 -18.27 15.15 0.20
N THR A 544 -19.01 14.81 1.25
CA THR A 544 -20.19 13.95 1.15
C THR A 544 -21.44 14.70 0.70
N ASN A 545 -22.30 14.03 -0.07
CA ASN A 545 -23.63 14.52 -0.42
C ASN A 545 -24.67 14.31 0.68
N CYS A 546 -24.42 13.47 1.70
CA CYS A 546 -25.44 13.07 2.68
C CYS A 546 -26.16 14.26 3.36
N PRO A 547 -25.49 15.34 3.81
CA PRO A 547 -26.16 16.48 4.44
C PRO A 547 -27.11 17.26 3.52
N GLY A 548 -26.97 17.15 2.20
CA GLY A 548 -27.79 17.83 1.21
C GLY A 548 -29.02 17.04 0.76
N LEU A 549 -29.23 15.84 1.29
CA LEU A 549 -30.37 14.98 0.95
C LEU A 549 -31.61 15.32 1.79
N ASP A 550 -32.80 15.06 1.25
CA ASP A 550 -34.05 15.21 2.00
C ASP A 550 -34.20 14.08 3.04
N PRO A 551 -34.22 14.37 4.36
CA PRO A 551 -34.38 13.37 5.40
C PRO A 551 -35.76 12.66 5.37
N LYS A 552 -36.75 13.21 4.65
CA LYS A 552 -38.03 12.52 4.40
C LYS A 552 -37.92 11.44 3.33
N GLN A 553 -36.92 11.56 2.45
CA GLN A 553 -36.69 10.61 1.37
C GLN A 553 -35.65 9.54 1.75
N VAL A 554 -34.59 9.93 2.45
CA VAL A 554 -33.44 9.07 2.78
C VAL A 554 -33.13 9.18 4.26
N GLN A 555 -32.86 8.04 4.92
CA GLN A 555 -32.42 8.02 6.31
C GLN A 555 -31.00 8.61 6.42
N LEU A 556 -30.81 9.68 7.17
CA LEU A 556 -29.50 10.32 7.33
C LEU A 556 -28.86 9.96 8.67
N VAL A 557 -27.67 9.37 8.63
CA VAL A 557 -26.93 8.96 9.82
C VAL A 557 -25.55 9.61 9.83
N LYS A 558 -25.31 10.47 10.84
CA LYS A 558 -24.02 11.11 11.07
C LYS A 558 -23.25 10.37 12.17
N LEU A 559 -22.00 10.01 11.89
CA LEU A 559 -21.10 9.36 12.84
C LEU A 559 -19.87 10.23 13.16
N PRO A 560 -19.16 9.98 14.28
CA PRO A 560 -17.81 10.51 14.49
C PRO A 560 -16.84 10.09 13.38
N GLY A 561 -15.72 10.81 13.28
CA GLY A 561 -14.64 10.49 12.34
C GLY A 561 -14.82 11.03 10.93
N GLY A 562 -13.88 10.65 10.07
CA GLY A 562 -13.87 10.92 8.64
C GLY A 562 -14.47 9.79 7.81
N HIS A 563 -13.99 9.64 6.57
CA HIS A 563 -14.51 8.69 5.57
C HIS A 563 -14.46 7.21 6.01
N HIS A 564 -13.59 6.86 6.96
CA HIS A 564 -13.47 5.52 7.54
C HIS A 564 -14.18 5.34 8.90
N PHE A 565 -14.99 6.31 9.35
CA PHE A 565 -15.88 6.18 10.52
C PHE A 565 -15.20 5.76 11.85
N ASP A 566 -13.96 6.21 12.09
CA ASP A 566 -13.14 5.87 13.27
C ASP A 566 -12.95 4.37 13.53
N GLY A 567 -13.19 3.51 12.53
CA GLY A 567 -13.01 2.07 12.67
C GLY A 567 -14.15 1.32 13.37
N ASP A 568 -15.27 1.97 13.73
CA ASP A 568 -16.41 1.31 14.39
C ASP A 568 -17.35 0.63 13.38
N TYR A 569 -16.83 -0.40 12.70
CA TYR A 569 -17.54 -1.08 11.62
C TYR A 569 -18.66 -2.02 12.13
N ALA A 570 -18.57 -2.46 13.38
CA ALA A 570 -19.66 -3.18 14.03
C ALA A 570 -20.90 -2.28 14.20
N LYS A 571 -20.69 -1.00 14.53
CA LYS A 571 -21.78 -0.02 14.59
C LYS A 571 -22.40 0.26 13.23
N LEU A 572 -21.61 0.31 12.15
CA LEU A 572 -22.15 0.44 10.78
C LEU A 572 -23.12 -0.70 10.45
N ALA A 573 -22.71 -1.95 10.70
CA ALA A 573 -23.57 -3.11 10.47
C ALA A 573 -24.86 -3.06 11.31
N ARG A 574 -24.74 -2.70 12.59
CA ARG A 574 -25.90 -2.57 13.48
C ARG A 574 -26.89 -1.50 13.00
N ILE A 575 -26.41 -0.31 12.63
CA ILE A 575 -27.24 0.78 12.11
C ILE A 575 -27.94 0.35 10.82
N SER A 576 -27.25 -0.38 9.95
CA SER A 576 -27.81 -0.87 8.69
C SER A 576 -28.97 -1.84 8.94
N LEU A 577 -28.82 -2.73 9.93
CA LEU A 577 -29.87 -3.67 10.35
C LEU A 577 -31.04 -2.98 11.05
N GLU A 578 -30.77 -1.97 11.89
CA GLU A 578 -31.80 -1.17 12.56
C GLU A 578 -32.62 -0.38 11.53
N GLY A 579 -31.96 0.26 10.56
CA GLY A 579 -32.61 1.02 9.49
C GLY A 579 -33.50 0.17 8.57
N ALA A 580 -33.13 -1.09 8.35
CA ALA A 580 -33.91 -2.02 7.54
C ALA A 580 -35.17 -2.54 8.26
N ARG A 581 -35.23 -2.40 9.59
CA ARG A 581 -36.40 -2.76 10.41
C ARG A 581 -37.38 -1.60 10.58
N ALA A 582 -36.91 -0.36 10.43
CA ALA A 582 -37.77 0.80 10.51
C ALA A 582 -38.75 0.77 9.33
N PRO A 583 -40.07 0.70 9.56
CA PRO A 583 -41.03 0.89 8.48
C PRO A 583 -40.75 2.25 7.86
N GLY A 584 -40.55 2.32 6.54
CA GLY A 584 -40.49 3.58 5.83
C GLY A 584 -41.69 4.42 6.28
N ASN A 585 -41.44 5.63 6.78
CA ASN A 585 -42.47 6.53 7.32
C ASN A 585 -43.57 6.76 6.27
N ALA A 586 -44.58 5.90 6.28
CA ALA A 586 -45.93 6.24 5.88
C ALA A 586 -46.45 7.20 6.97
N SER A 587 -46.37 8.50 6.66
CA SER A 587 -47.12 9.58 7.30
C SER A 587 -47.04 9.71 8.83
N ARG A 588 -46.17 10.60 9.33
CA ARG A 588 -46.49 11.51 10.44
C ARG A 588 -45.92 12.90 10.20
#